data_AF-A0A376P4E1-F1
#
_entry.id   AF-A0A376P4E1-F1
#
_cell.length_a   1.000
_cell.length_b   1.000
_cell.length_c   1.000
_cell.angle_alpha   90.00
_cell.angle_beta   90.00
_cell.angle_gamma   90.00
#
_symmetry.space_group_name_H-M   'P 1'
#
loop_
_entity.id
_entity.type
_entity.pdbx_description
1 polymer ?
#
loop_
_entity_poly.entity_id
_entity_poly.type
_entity_poly.pdbx_seq_one_letter_code
_entity_poly.pdbx_strand_id
1 'polypeptide(L)' 'MIALVNNLGATPLSELYGVYNRLTTRCQQAGLTIERNLIGAYCTSLDMTGFSITLLKVDDETLALWDAPVHTPALNWGK' A
#
# COMPACT_ATOMS: atom_id res chain seq x y z
N MET A 1 2.63 8.12 -7.43
CA MET A 1 1.43 7.40 -6.92
C MET A 1 1.74 6.82 -5.55
N ILE A 2 0.72 6.57 -4.74
CA ILE A 2 0.84 5.74 -3.53
C ILE A 2 0.17 4.39 -3.81
N ALA A 3 0.85 3.30 -3.45
CA ALA A 3 0.35 1.94 -3.63
C ALA A 3 0.04 1.27 -2.29
N LEU A 4 -1.19 0.79 -2.12
CA LEU A 4 -1.56 -0.04 -0.98
C LEU A 4 -1.83 -1.47 -1.46
N VAL A 5 -1.02 -2.41 -0.98
CA VAL A 5 -1.24 -3.86 -1.14
C VAL A 5 -1.79 -4.38 0.18
N ASN A 6 -3.10 -4.64 0.18
CA ASN A 6 -3.86 -4.89 1.39
C ASN A 6 -4.24 -6.37 1.51
N ASN A 7 -4.03 -6.96 2.70
CA ASN A 7 -4.58 -8.25 3.08
C ASN A 7 -6.07 -8.13 3.38
N LEU A 8 -6.90 -9.01 2.81
CA LEU A 8 -8.32 -9.11 3.15
C LEU A 8 -8.59 -9.98 4.38
N GLY A 9 -7.58 -10.65 4.93
CA GLY A 9 -7.71 -11.40 6.18
C GLY A 9 -6.59 -12.41 6.36
N ALA A 10 -6.59 -13.45 5.53
CA ALA A 10 -5.78 -14.65 5.73
C ALA A 10 -4.58 -14.80 4.75
N THR A 11 -4.28 -13.81 3.91
CA THR A 11 -3.13 -13.90 2.98
C THR A 11 -1.81 -13.66 3.72
N PRO A 12 -0.82 -14.58 3.59
CA PRO A 12 0.50 -14.41 4.19
C PRO A 12 1.18 -13.12 3.74
N LEU A 13 1.86 -12.44 4.66
CA LEU A 13 2.59 -11.20 4.35
C LEU A 13 3.66 -11.41 3.27
N SER A 14 4.30 -12.59 3.23
CA SER A 14 5.25 -12.97 2.18
C SER A 14 4.63 -12.95 0.77
N GLU A 15 3.38 -13.38 0.64
CA GLU A 15 2.66 -13.35 -0.65
C GLU A 15 2.36 -11.91 -1.08
N LEU A 16 2.02 -11.02 -0.14
CA LEU A 16 1.79 -9.61 -0.44
C LEU A 16 3.04 -8.92 -1.00
N TYR A 17 4.23 -9.28 -0.52
CA TYR A 17 5.48 -8.80 -1.11
C TYR A 17 5.70 -9.34 -2.53
N GLY A 18 5.29 -10.59 -2.81
CA GLY A 18 5.26 -11.13 -4.17
C GLY A 18 4.29 -10.37 -5.09
N VAL A 19 3.10 -10.03 -4.58
CA VAL A 19 2.12 -9.18 -5.27
C VAL A 19 2.73 -7.80 -5.55
N TYR A 20 3.38 -7.17 -4.56
CA TYR A 20 4.01 -5.87 -4.72
C TYR A 20 5.15 -5.88 -5.76
N ASN A 21 5.95 -6.95 -5.81
CA ASN A 21 6.96 -7.14 -6.85
C ASN A 21 6.35 -7.14 -8.27
N ARG A 22 5.22 -7.85 -8.45
CA ARG A 22 4.53 -7.82 -9.75
C ARG A 22 3.87 -6.47 -10.03
N LEU A 23 3.31 -5.82 -9.01
CA LEU A 23 2.68 -4.51 -9.12
C LEU A 23 3.68 -3.45 -9.61
N THR A 24 4.86 -3.36 -8.99
CA THR A 24 5.91 -2.40 -9.38
C THR A 24 6.35 -2.60 -10.83
N THR A 25 6.55 -3.85 -11.27
CA THR A 25 6.86 -4.18 -12.67
C THR A 25 5.77 -3.67 -13.62
N ARG A 26 4.49 -3.85 -13.27
CA ARG A 26 3.36 -3.41 -14.09
C ARG A 26 3.21 -1.90 -14.13
N CYS A 27 3.42 -1.23 -12.99
CA CYS A 27 3.41 0.23 -12.92
C CYS A 27 4.52 0.84 -13.76
N GLN A 28 5.75 0.30 -13.69
CA GLN A 28 6.87 0.77 -14.50
C GLN A 28 6.59 0.62 -16.01
N GLN A 29 6.06 -0.53 -16.43
CA GLN A 29 5.68 -0.76 -17.84
C GLN A 29 4.57 0.19 -18.31
N ALA A 30 3.71 0.63 -17.41
CA ALA A 30 2.65 1.60 -17.67
C ALA A 30 3.10 3.07 -17.53
N GLY A 31 4.38 3.34 -17.24
CA GLY A 31 4.89 4.70 -17.03
C GLY A 31 4.41 5.36 -15.72
N LEU A 32 4.03 4.55 -14.73
CA LEU A 32 3.54 5.01 -13.44
C LEU A 32 4.63 4.87 -12.36
N THR A 33 4.98 5.98 -11.71
CA THR A 33 5.91 5.99 -10.58
C THR A 33 5.18 5.77 -9.26
N ILE A 34 5.65 4.81 -8.46
CA ILE A 34 5.20 4.59 -7.08
C ILE A 34 6.17 5.32 -6.14
N GLU A 35 5.65 6.31 -5.42
CA GLU A 35 6.39 7.19 -4.51
C GLU A 35 6.37 6.67 -3.07
N ARG A 36 5.25 6.10 -2.64
CA ARG A 36 5.05 5.53 -1.30
C ARG A 36 4.26 4.24 -1.41
N ASN A 37 4.37 3.38 -0.40
CA ASN A 37 3.60 2.16 -0.35
C ASN A 37 3.19 1.80 1.09
N LEU A 38 2.12 1.01 1.20
CA LEU A 38 1.75 0.26 2.38
C LEU A 38 1.49 -1.20 1.97
N ILE A 39 2.03 -2.14 2.75
CA ILE A 39 1.87 -3.57 2.52
C ILE A 39 1.48 -4.20 3.87
N GLY A 40 0.31 -4.84 3.95
CA GLY A 40 -0.20 -5.38 5.22
C GLY A 40 -1.73 -5.43 5.30
N ALA A 41 -2.26 -5.64 6.51
CA ALA A 41 -3.70 -5.72 6.78
C ALA A 41 -4.24 -4.36 7.24
N TYR A 42 -4.78 -3.57 6.29
CA TYR A 42 -5.30 -2.22 6.56
C TYR A 42 -6.82 -2.14 6.44
N CYS A 43 -7.42 -2.96 5.59
CA CYS A 43 -8.86 -3.05 5.37
C CYS A 43 -9.26 -4.51 5.11
N THR A 44 -9.53 -5.25 6.17
CA THR A 44 -9.83 -6.69 6.13
C THR A 44 -11.33 -7.00 5.97
N SER A 45 -11.63 -8.22 5.55
CA SER A 45 -12.96 -8.84 5.51
C SER A 45 -12.92 -10.20 6.22
N LEU A 46 -12.91 -10.17 7.56
CA LEU A 46 -12.76 -11.34 8.43
C LEU A 46 -11.52 -12.18 8.07
N ASP A 47 -11.68 -13.48 7.84
CA ASP A 47 -10.66 -14.47 7.51
C ASP A 47 -10.57 -14.74 6.01
N MET A 48 -11.07 -13.83 5.16
CA MET A 48 -11.02 -13.99 3.71
C MET A 48 -9.58 -14.18 3.21
N THR A 49 -9.35 -15.26 2.47
CA THR A 49 -8.11 -15.46 1.72
C THR A 49 -8.16 -14.64 0.44
N GLY A 50 -7.53 -13.47 0.47
CA GLY A 50 -7.47 -12.56 -0.67
C GLY A 50 -6.72 -11.29 -0.34
N PHE A 51 -6.48 -10.49 -1.37
CA PHE A 51 -5.84 -9.19 -1.25
C PHE A 51 -6.53 -8.18 -2.16
N SER A 52 -6.33 -6.89 -1.88
CA SER A 52 -6.72 -5.80 -2.76
C SER A 52 -5.52 -4.92 -3.09
N ILE A 53 -5.58 -4.23 -4.24
CA ILE A 53 -4.59 -3.25 -4.68
C ILE A 53 -5.31 -1.92 -4.83
N THR A 54 -4.78 -0.88 -4.19
CA THR A 54 -5.22 0.51 -4.39
C THR A 54 -4.07 1.33 -4.93
N LEU A 55 -4.35 2.13 -5.96
CA LEU A 55 -3.42 3.09 -6.54
C LEU A 55 -4.03 4.49 -6.39
N LEU A 56 -3.34 5.35 -5.64
CA LEU A 56 -3.71 6.75 -5.48
C LEU A 56 -2.77 7.61 -6.33
N LYS A 57 -3.33 8.34 -7.29
CA LYS A 57 -2.61 9.42 -7.97
C LYS A 57 -2.37 10.53 -6.96
N VAL A 58 -1.14 11.03 -6.92
CA VAL A 58 -0.69 12.06 -5.97
C VAL A 58 0.10 13.13 -6.70
N ASP A 59 0.08 14.31 -6.11
CA ASP A 59 0.95 15.45 -6.34
C ASP A 59 1.81 15.72 -5.10
N ASP A 60 2.62 16.79 -5.14
CA ASP A 60 3.56 17.14 -4.08
C ASP A 60 2.84 17.51 -2.78
N GLU A 61 1.70 18.22 -2.85
CA GLU A 61 0.89 18.55 -1.68
C GLU A 61 0.32 17.29 -1.02
N THR A 62 -0.17 16.33 -1.82
CA THR A 62 -0.69 15.06 -1.28
C THR A 62 0.42 14.22 -0.66
N LEU A 63 1.63 14.22 -1.24
CA LEU A 63 2.79 13.53 -0.66
C LEU A 63 3.22 14.17 0.66
N ALA A 64 3.19 15.50 0.76
CA ALA A 64 3.48 16.19 2.02
C ALA A 64 2.48 15.81 3.13
N LEU A 65 1.20 15.66 2.79
CA LEU A 65 0.17 15.19 3.73
C LEU A 65 0.38 13.73 4.14
N TRP A 66 0.84 12.87 3.22
CA TRP A 66 1.19 11.49 3.55
C TRP A 66 2.36 11.41 4.52
N ASP A 67 3.40 12.20 4.30
CA ASP A 67 4.63 12.19 5.11
C ASP A 67 4.47 12.93 6.46
N ALA A 68 3.35 13.62 6.68
CA ALA A 68 3.04 14.28 7.94
C ALA A 68 2.95 13.27 9.11
N PRO A 69 3.27 13.68 10.36
CA PRO A 69 3.23 12.78 11.50
C PRO A 69 1.84 12.16 11.73
N VAL A 70 1.83 10.87 12.05
CA VAL A 70 0.62 10.11 12.40
C VAL A 70 0.95 9.16 13.53
N HIS A 71 0.11 9.13 14.57
CA HIS A 71 0.28 8.25 15.74
C HIS A 71 -1.05 7.58 16.09
N THR A 72 -1.31 6.46 15.43
CA THR A 72 -2.51 5.62 15.64
C THR A 72 -2.08 4.17 15.89
N PRO A 73 -2.97 3.28 16.37
CA PRO A 73 -2.62 1.87 16.59
C PRO A 73 -2.09 1.14 15.35
N ALA A 74 -2.54 1.51 14.15
CA ALA A 74 -2.21 0.84 12.89
C ALA A 74 -1.19 1.59 12.01
N LEU A 75 -1.07 2.91 12.16
CA LEU A 75 -0.11 3.75 11.42
C LEU A 75 0.64 4.65 12.40
N ASN A 76 1.97 4.56 12.41
CA ASN A 76 2.82 5.33 13.31
C ASN A 76 4.14 5.73 12.63
N TRP A 77 4.27 7.01 12.26
CA TRP A 77 5.52 7.59 11.74
C TRP A 77 5.56 9.11 11.96
N GLY A 78 6.71 9.70 11.68
CA GLY A 78 6.97 11.12 11.92
C GLY A 78 7.51 11.37 13.33
N LYS A 79 8.05 12.58 13.53
CA LYS A 79 8.48 13.08 14.83
C LYS A 79 7.39 13.90 15.48
#